data_AF-A0A5J6P384-F1
#
_entry.id   AF-A0A5J6P384-F1
#
_cell.length_a   1.000
_cell.length_b   1.000
_cell.length_c   1.000
_cell.angle_alpha   90.00
_cell.angle_beta   90.00
_cell.angle_gamma   90.00
#
_symmetry.space_group_name_H-M   'P 1'
#
loop_
_entity.id
_entity.type
_entity.pdbx_description
1 polymer ?
#
loop_
_entity_poly.entity_id
_entity_poly.type
_entity_poly.pdbx_seq_one_letter_code
_entity_poly.pdbx_strand_id
1 'polypeptide(L)'
;MNLKKLNIRRSLFDISLKVATLLGMVVILVVGWLCIHYLPLFLTIGVIIYLGLGLPRWIGRNERLVRAIQAKESEFQKWGFHSRDREGPWLNYIDKPLVKRAAIAEGKYFYSEWLIIHNGLIVVNPGATKAAPDKELRTVEYDFTKTRTYAWDGCTPKRWFFWFALFGTPDWDEKLEVITTIDAEQNCLVTKNRFWQRAHHASLVHDALYQYLDSIPLSKNDVDELFYQMLIDSGFYPVCARVYRLFTMCGGGDVKSTPDRQPKPNFSLVNVPAFLL
;
A
#
# COMPACT_ATOMS: atom_id res chain seq x y z
N MET A 1 28.23 0.51 -2.31
CA MET A 1 27.37 -0.57 -1.76
C MET A 1 27.12 -1.62 -2.84
N ASN A 2 27.34 -2.91 -2.57
CA ASN A 2 27.31 -3.96 -3.60
C ASN A 2 25.86 -4.35 -3.91
N LEU A 3 25.34 -3.91 -5.06
CA LEU A 3 23.95 -4.12 -5.54
C LEU A 3 23.50 -5.59 -5.61
N LYS A 4 24.44 -6.55 -5.53
CA LYS A 4 24.16 -8.00 -5.63
C LYS A 4 23.48 -8.62 -4.39
N LYS A 5 23.42 -7.94 -3.24
CA LYS A 5 22.84 -8.51 -1.99
C LYS A 5 21.41 -8.07 -1.67
N LEU A 6 20.81 -7.16 -2.43
CA LEU A 6 19.41 -6.80 -2.24
C LEU A 6 18.53 -7.80 -2.98
N ASN A 7 18.03 -8.78 -2.24
CA ASN A 7 17.00 -9.70 -2.72
C ASN A 7 15.76 -8.88 -3.06
N ILE A 8 15.56 -8.62 -4.35
CA ILE A 8 14.38 -7.94 -4.87
C ILE A 8 13.18 -8.83 -4.53
N ARG A 9 12.27 -8.34 -3.67
CA ARG A 9 11.11 -9.12 -3.19
C ARG A 9 10.19 -9.58 -4.33
N ARG A 10 10.25 -8.92 -5.49
CA ARG A 10 9.53 -9.31 -6.71
C ARG A 10 10.48 -9.82 -7.78
N SER A 11 10.53 -11.16 -7.92
CA SER A 11 11.06 -11.84 -9.09
C SER A 11 10.50 -11.22 -10.39
N LEU A 12 11.27 -11.29 -11.49
CA LEU A 12 10.74 -11.01 -12.83
C LEU A 12 9.46 -11.84 -13.10
N PHE A 13 9.40 -13.04 -12.52
CA PHE A 13 8.23 -13.93 -12.48
C PHE A 13 7.47 -13.81 -11.16
N ASP A 14 6.72 -12.72 -11.05
CA ASP A 14 5.73 -12.48 -10.01
C ASP A 14 4.46 -13.36 -10.22
N ILE A 15 3.61 -13.52 -9.21
CA ILE A 15 2.44 -14.42 -9.20
C ILE A 15 1.57 -14.22 -10.44
N SER A 16 1.30 -12.97 -10.85
CA SER A 16 0.46 -12.73 -12.02
C SER A 16 1.11 -13.21 -13.33
N LEU A 17 2.44 -13.17 -13.44
CA LEU A 17 3.13 -13.75 -14.61
C LEU A 17 3.07 -15.27 -14.56
N LYS A 18 3.19 -15.88 -13.38
CA LYS A 18 3.00 -17.34 -13.20
C LYS A 18 1.61 -17.79 -13.58
N VAL A 19 0.58 -17.05 -13.18
CA VAL A 19 -0.82 -17.31 -13.54
C VAL A 19 -1.03 -17.15 -15.04
N ALA A 20 -0.49 -16.07 -15.65
CA ALA A 20 -0.52 -15.89 -17.10
C ALA A 20 0.19 -17.04 -17.84
N THR A 21 1.34 -17.51 -17.34
CA THR A 21 2.03 -18.69 -17.89
C THR A 21 1.16 -19.93 -17.80
N LEU A 22 0.56 -20.19 -16.63
CA LEU A 22 -0.27 -21.38 -16.42
C LEU A 22 -1.49 -21.38 -17.36
N LEU A 23 -2.22 -20.26 -17.43
CA LEU A 23 -3.36 -20.11 -18.33
C LEU A 23 -2.92 -20.22 -19.80
N GLY A 24 -1.81 -19.59 -20.17
CA GLY A 24 -1.24 -19.68 -21.51
C GLY A 24 -0.87 -21.11 -21.90
N MET A 25 -0.26 -21.88 -20.99
CA MET A 25 0.06 -23.29 -21.23
C MET A 25 -1.20 -24.13 -21.46
N VAL A 26 -2.25 -23.92 -20.65
CA VAL A 26 -3.54 -24.62 -20.84
C VAL A 26 -4.13 -24.30 -22.21
N VAL A 27 -4.16 -23.02 -22.60
CA VAL A 27 -4.67 -22.60 -23.92
C VAL A 27 -3.86 -23.23 -25.05
N ILE A 28 -2.53 -23.22 -24.95
CA ILE A 28 -1.63 -23.83 -25.95
C ILE A 28 -1.88 -25.33 -26.07
N LEU A 29 -2.06 -26.04 -24.96
CA LEU A 29 -2.33 -27.49 -24.96
C LEU A 29 -3.68 -27.81 -25.61
N VAL A 30 -4.72 -27.05 -25.28
CA VAL A 30 -6.07 -27.23 -25.87
C VAL A 30 -6.07 -26.93 -27.36
N VAL A 31 -5.43 -25.82 -27.78
CA VAL A 31 -5.31 -25.48 -29.21
C VAL A 31 -4.45 -26.49 -29.96
N GLY A 32 -3.34 -26.94 -29.36
CA GLY A 32 -2.48 -27.97 -29.95
C GLY A 32 -3.20 -29.29 -30.14
N TRP A 33 -4.10 -29.65 -29.23
CA TRP A 33 -4.95 -30.85 -29.34
C TRP A 33 -6.03 -30.69 -30.42
N LEU A 34 -6.82 -29.62 -30.37
CA LEU A 34 -8.02 -29.48 -31.19
C LEU A 34 -7.72 -28.96 -32.60
N CYS A 35 -6.81 -27.99 -32.71
CA CYS A 35 -6.59 -27.23 -33.94
C CYS A 35 -5.11 -26.82 -34.08
N ILE A 36 -4.23 -27.81 -34.25
CA ILE A 36 -2.76 -27.61 -34.32
C ILE A 36 -2.31 -26.55 -35.36
N HIS A 37 -3.10 -26.36 -36.43
CA HIS A 37 -2.80 -25.36 -37.47
C HIS A 37 -2.79 -23.91 -36.92
N TYR A 38 -3.55 -23.61 -35.87
CA TYR A 38 -3.57 -22.29 -35.23
C TYR A 38 -2.49 -22.12 -34.14
N LEU A 39 -1.74 -23.17 -33.82
CA LEU A 39 -0.72 -23.13 -32.76
C LEU A 39 0.30 -21.98 -32.95
N PRO A 40 0.83 -21.69 -34.15
CA PRO A 40 1.75 -20.57 -34.35
C PRO A 40 1.15 -19.21 -34.00
N LEU A 41 -0.15 -19.00 -34.31
CA LEU A 41 -0.87 -17.76 -34.02
C LEU A 41 -1.00 -17.54 -32.49
N PHE A 42 -1.35 -18.58 -31.75
CA PHE A 42 -1.46 -18.46 -30.29
C PHE A 42 -0.09 -18.25 -29.61
N LEU A 43 0.98 -18.85 -30.15
CA LEU A 43 2.34 -18.62 -29.68
C LEU A 43 2.78 -17.16 -29.90
N THR A 44 2.51 -16.57 -31.08
CA THR A 44 2.85 -15.16 -31.35
C THR A 44 2.06 -14.21 -30.46
N ILE A 45 0.76 -14.45 -30.27
CA ILE A 45 -0.07 -13.71 -29.30
C ILE A 45 0.53 -13.82 -27.89
N GLY A 46 0.94 -15.02 -27.49
CA GLY A 46 1.63 -15.25 -26.21
C GLY A 46 2.86 -14.37 -26.07
N VAL A 47 3.76 -14.36 -27.06
CA VAL A 47 4.96 -13.50 -27.05
C VAL A 47 4.59 -12.02 -26.89
N ILE A 48 3.59 -11.53 -27.62
CA ILE A 48 3.12 -10.15 -27.50
C ILE A 48 2.61 -9.85 -26.08
N ILE A 49 1.85 -10.77 -25.48
CA ILE A 49 1.35 -10.62 -24.11
C ILE A 49 2.50 -10.54 -23.09
N TYR A 50 3.48 -11.43 -23.20
CA TYR A 50 4.66 -11.42 -22.32
C TYR A 50 5.49 -10.15 -22.46
N LEU A 51 5.70 -9.70 -23.70
CA LEU A 51 6.37 -8.44 -23.97
C LEU A 51 5.57 -7.28 -23.35
N GLY A 52 4.25 -7.22 -23.57
CA GLY A 52 3.42 -6.14 -23.05
C GLY A 52 3.38 -6.04 -21.53
N LEU A 53 3.41 -7.16 -20.83
CA LEU A 53 3.48 -7.21 -19.37
C LEU A 53 4.90 -7.02 -18.81
N GLY A 54 5.92 -7.46 -19.56
CA GLY A 54 7.31 -7.50 -19.13
C GLY A 54 8.08 -6.19 -19.37
N LEU A 55 7.92 -5.59 -20.55
CA LEU A 55 8.63 -4.38 -20.98
C LEU A 55 8.46 -3.21 -20.01
N PRO A 56 7.22 -2.84 -19.57
CA PRO A 56 7.03 -1.78 -18.57
C PRO A 56 7.80 -1.98 -17.27
N ARG A 57 7.97 -3.23 -16.83
CA ARG A 57 8.72 -3.55 -15.61
C ARG A 57 10.22 -3.57 -15.83
N TRP A 58 10.65 -3.95 -17.02
CA TRP A 58 12.07 -4.02 -17.36
C TRP A 58 12.66 -2.63 -17.57
N ILE A 59 11.99 -1.79 -18.36
CA ILE A 59 12.44 -0.41 -18.61
C ILE A 59 12.32 0.41 -17.32
N GLY A 60 13.45 1.01 -16.90
CA GLY A 60 13.53 1.82 -15.68
C GLY A 60 13.59 1.01 -14.38
N ARG A 61 13.78 -0.32 -14.45
CA ARG A 61 13.93 -1.17 -13.25
C ARG A 61 15.08 -0.70 -12.36
N ASN A 62 16.24 -0.42 -12.94
CA ASN A 62 17.43 -0.02 -12.20
C ASN A 62 17.21 1.32 -11.48
N GLU A 63 16.61 2.30 -12.16
CA GLU A 63 16.28 3.59 -11.55
C GLU A 63 15.27 3.45 -10.40
N ARG A 64 14.22 2.63 -10.58
CA ARG A 64 13.26 2.34 -9.51
C ARG A 64 13.93 1.68 -8.30
N LEU A 65 14.86 0.74 -8.54
CA LEU A 65 15.63 0.09 -7.48
C LEU A 65 16.51 1.10 -6.74
N VAL A 66 17.25 1.94 -7.45
CA VAL A 66 18.12 2.97 -6.86
C VAL A 66 17.30 3.93 -5.99
N ARG A 67 16.19 4.45 -6.51
CA ARG A 67 15.28 5.35 -5.76
C ARG A 67 14.68 4.66 -4.54
N ALA A 68 14.29 3.39 -4.65
CA ALA A 68 13.74 2.63 -3.53
C ALA A 68 14.79 2.42 -2.42
N ILE A 69 16.04 2.11 -2.78
CA ILE A 69 17.15 1.96 -1.83
C ILE A 69 17.44 3.30 -1.15
N GLN A 70 17.57 4.39 -1.92
CA GLN A 70 17.82 5.72 -1.37
C GLN A 70 16.70 6.16 -0.41
N ALA A 71 15.44 5.93 -0.77
CA ALA A 71 14.30 6.23 0.09
C ALA A 71 14.36 5.41 1.39
N LYS A 72 14.59 4.09 1.31
CA LYS A 72 14.71 3.21 2.48
C LYS A 72 15.83 3.60 3.43
N GLU A 73 16.97 4.00 2.87
CA GLU A 73 18.12 4.45 3.66
C GLU A 73 17.80 5.79 4.34
N SER A 74 17.28 6.76 3.58
CA SER A 74 16.92 8.08 4.13
C SER A 74 15.92 7.98 5.28
N GLU A 75 14.94 7.07 5.17
CA GLU A 75 13.95 6.87 6.21
C GLU A 75 14.50 6.12 7.41
N PHE A 76 15.35 5.10 7.20
CA PHE A 76 16.01 4.41 8.31
C PHE A 76 16.91 5.36 9.10
N GLN A 77 17.67 6.20 8.42
CA GLN A 77 18.50 7.20 9.07
C GLN A 77 17.66 8.19 9.88
N LYS A 78 16.47 8.56 9.38
CA LYS A 78 15.57 9.49 10.05
C LYS A 78 14.82 8.87 11.23
N TRP A 79 14.20 7.70 11.04
CA TRP A 79 13.24 7.12 11.96
C TRP A 79 13.74 5.87 12.71
N GLY A 80 14.86 5.27 12.29
CA GLY A 80 15.37 4.02 12.84
C GLY A 80 14.62 2.77 12.37
N PHE A 81 13.71 2.92 11.42
CA PHE A 81 13.00 1.83 10.74
C PHE A 81 12.73 2.21 9.27
N HIS A 82 12.48 1.21 8.43
CA HIS A 82 12.13 1.41 7.02
C HIS A 82 10.60 1.49 6.86
N SER A 83 10.11 2.31 5.93
CA SER A 83 8.86 2.04 5.21
C SER A 83 9.15 1.30 3.90
N ARG A 84 8.08 0.68 3.39
CA ARG A 84 7.92 0.04 2.07
C ARG A 84 8.29 -1.42 1.91
N ASP A 85 7.24 -2.12 1.48
CA ASP A 85 7.23 -3.45 0.87
C ASP A 85 7.37 -3.41 -0.68
N ARG A 86 6.82 -2.41 -1.38
CA ARG A 86 6.69 -2.44 -2.86
C ARG A 86 7.51 -1.39 -3.60
N GLU A 87 7.95 -1.71 -4.82
CA GLU A 87 8.63 -0.82 -5.78
C GLU A 87 7.74 -0.60 -7.01
N GLY A 88 7.44 0.66 -7.37
CA GLY A 88 6.58 0.99 -8.51
C GLY A 88 6.02 2.41 -8.47
N PRO A 89 5.51 2.92 -9.62
CA PRO A 89 4.70 4.12 -9.66
C PRO A 89 3.34 3.84 -8.99
N TRP A 90 2.96 4.71 -8.07
CA TRP A 90 1.68 4.64 -7.39
C TRP A 90 0.54 5.03 -8.34
N LEU A 91 -0.61 4.38 -8.20
CA LEU A 91 -1.76 4.60 -9.08
C LEU A 91 -2.71 5.67 -8.53
N ASN A 92 -2.80 5.75 -7.21
CA ASN A 92 -3.71 6.63 -6.50
C ASN A 92 -2.95 7.56 -5.57
N TYR A 93 -3.52 8.72 -5.25
CA TYR A 93 -2.91 9.67 -4.32
C TYR A 93 -3.91 10.50 -3.50
N ILE A 94 -3.42 10.97 -2.34
CA ILE A 94 -4.08 11.95 -1.48
C ILE A 94 -3.08 13.06 -1.17
N ASP A 95 -3.52 14.31 -1.20
CA ASP A 95 -2.67 15.46 -0.85
C ASP A 95 -2.96 16.03 0.55
N LYS A 96 -4.06 15.58 1.15
CA LYS A 96 -4.52 15.99 2.47
C LYS A 96 -4.51 14.79 3.44
N PRO A 97 -4.33 15.04 4.74
CA PRO A 97 -4.41 13.97 5.73
C PRO A 97 -5.76 13.27 5.69
N LEU A 98 -5.75 11.95 5.77
CA LEU A 98 -6.96 11.15 6.00
C LEU A 98 -6.96 10.70 7.45
N VAL A 99 -8.06 10.92 8.16
CA VAL A 99 -8.23 10.49 9.55
C VAL A 99 -9.30 9.41 9.61
N LYS A 100 -8.96 8.27 10.22
CA LYS A 100 -9.89 7.18 10.50
C LYS A 100 -9.84 6.85 11.99
N ARG A 101 -11.00 6.88 12.65
CA ARG A 101 -11.14 6.33 14.00
C ARG A 101 -11.36 4.82 13.92
N ALA A 102 -10.65 4.06 14.75
CA ALA A 102 -10.75 2.61 14.81
C ALA A 102 -10.50 2.11 16.25
N ALA A 103 -11.41 1.26 16.75
CA ALA A 103 -11.30 0.69 18.11
C ALA A 103 -10.01 -0.10 18.33
N ILE A 104 -9.51 -0.79 17.30
CA ILE A 104 -8.25 -1.55 17.36
C ILE A 104 -7.01 -0.69 17.66
N ALA A 105 -7.12 0.64 17.50
CA ALA A 105 -6.06 1.63 17.72
C ALA A 105 -6.17 2.35 19.07
N GLU A 106 -7.20 2.08 19.88
CA GLU A 106 -7.39 2.72 21.19
C GLU A 106 -6.25 2.40 22.15
N GLY A 107 -5.78 3.41 22.90
CA GLY A 107 -4.63 3.28 23.80
C GLY A 107 -3.29 2.99 23.12
N LYS A 108 -3.22 3.02 21.79
CA LYS A 108 -2.00 2.75 21.01
C LYS A 108 -1.42 4.03 20.42
N TYR A 109 -0.09 4.03 20.30
CA TYR A 109 0.69 5.17 19.82
C TYR A 109 1.75 4.70 18.84
N PHE A 110 1.88 5.42 17.72
CA PHE A 110 2.92 5.22 16.72
C PHE A 110 3.06 6.50 15.89
N TYR A 111 4.28 6.89 15.56
CA TYR A 111 4.55 8.12 14.80
C TYR A 111 5.62 7.84 13.76
N SER A 112 5.30 8.14 12.50
CA SER A 112 6.21 8.02 11.36
C SER A 112 5.99 9.14 10.34
N GLU A 113 6.70 9.07 9.22
CA GLU A 113 6.58 10.02 8.12
C GLU A 113 5.16 10.08 7.54
N TRP A 114 4.54 8.92 7.34
CA TRP A 114 3.29 8.79 6.57
C TRP A 114 2.11 8.31 7.41
N LEU A 115 2.35 7.91 8.66
CA LEU A 115 1.34 7.31 9.53
C LEU A 115 1.48 7.83 10.97
N ILE A 116 0.37 8.28 11.54
CA ILE A 116 0.22 8.47 12.98
C ILE A 116 -0.86 7.52 13.49
N ILE A 117 -0.58 6.84 14.60
CA ILE A 117 -1.59 6.19 15.44
C ILE A 117 -1.55 6.92 16.77
N HIS A 118 -2.67 7.48 17.20
CA HIS A 118 -2.79 8.18 18.46
C HIS A 118 -4.18 7.94 19.05
N ASN A 119 -4.25 7.09 20.09
CA ASN A 119 -5.45 6.86 20.87
C ASN A 119 -6.73 6.66 20.04
N GLY A 120 -6.76 5.60 19.21
CA GLY A 120 -7.92 5.27 18.38
C GLY A 120 -7.98 6.03 17.05
N LEU A 121 -7.15 7.06 16.85
CA LEU A 121 -7.03 7.77 15.57
C LEU A 121 -5.88 7.20 14.74
N ILE A 122 -6.18 6.91 13.48
CA ILE A 122 -5.22 6.55 12.43
C ILE A 122 -5.20 7.71 11.44
N VAL A 123 -4.07 8.40 11.34
CA VAL A 123 -3.87 9.50 10.39
C VAL A 123 -2.89 9.05 9.33
N VAL A 124 -3.37 9.00 8.09
CA VAL A 124 -2.54 8.75 6.90
C VAL A 124 -2.18 10.08 6.28
N ASN A 125 -0.91 10.26 5.91
CA ASN A 125 -0.37 11.50 5.36
C ASN A 125 -0.53 12.72 6.31
N PRO A 126 0.06 12.67 7.52
CA PRO A 126 -0.12 13.73 8.53
C PRO A 126 0.55 15.07 8.18
N GLY A 127 1.30 15.17 7.08
CA GLY A 127 2.02 16.39 6.69
C GLY A 127 3.53 16.24 6.78
N ALA A 128 4.25 17.36 6.75
CA ALA A 128 5.71 17.37 6.83
C ALA A 128 6.18 17.30 8.29
N THR A 129 7.23 16.57 8.60
CA THR A 129 7.91 16.72 9.90
C THR A 129 8.78 17.97 9.89
N LYS A 130 8.74 18.81 10.93
CA LYS A 130 9.55 20.05 10.97
C LYS A 130 11.05 19.79 11.10
N ALA A 131 11.44 18.78 11.88
CA ALA A 131 12.82 18.36 12.08
C ALA A 131 12.92 16.83 12.06
N ALA A 132 14.15 16.31 11.95
CA ALA A 132 14.38 14.88 12.19
C ALA A 132 13.93 14.53 13.62
N PRO A 133 13.37 13.33 13.85
CA PRO A 133 13.01 12.90 15.20
C PRO A 133 14.23 12.99 16.11
N ASP A 134 14.08 13.63 17.27
CA ASP A 134 15.13 13.63 18.26
C ASP A 134 15.28 12.20 18.78
N LYS A 135 16.41 11.55 18.52
CA LYS A 135 16.63 10.16 18.92
C LYS A 135 16.93 10.00 20.41
N GLU A 136 17.42 11.06 21.05
CA GLU A 136 17.73 11.07 22.49
C GLU A 136 16.46 11.34 23.30
N LEU A 137 15.74 12.41 22.96
CA LEU A 137 14.48 12.76 23.61
C LEU A 137 13.29 11.93 23.12
N ARG A 138 13.46 11.19 22.02
CA ARG A 138 12.40 10.45 21.31
C ARG A 138 11.20 11.33 21.02
N THR A 139 11.41 12.55 20.54
CA THR A 139 10.30 13.47 20.22
C THR A 139 10.16 13.73 18.73
N VAL A 140 8.93 14.05 18.30
CA VAL A 140 8.61 14.40 16.90
C VAL A 140 7.60 15.55 16.83
N GLU A 141 7.76 16.41 15.82
CA GLU A 141 6.86 17.50 15.53
C GLU A 141 6.40 17.48 14.07
N TYR A 142 5.09 17.63 13.86
CA TYR A 142 4.45 17.68 12.55
C TYR A 142 4.00 19.10 12.19
N ASP A 143 4.15 19.42 10.92
CA ASP A 143 3.61 20.60 10.25
C ASP A 143 2.48 20.15 9.33
N PHE A 144 1.25 20.24 9.85
CA PHE A 144 0.02 19.90 9.15
C PHE A 144 -0.33 20.90 8.03
N THR A 145 0.28 22.10 8.03
CA THR A 145 0.02 23.13 7.01
C THR A 145 0.71 22.82 5.68
N LYS A 146 1.81 22.08 5.73
CA LYS A 146 2.53 21.62 4.55
C LYS A 146 1.89 20.37 3.97
N THR A 147 1.19 20.56 2.85
CA THR A 147 0.63 19.46 2.08
C THR A 147 1.73 18.63 1.43
N ARG A 148 1.50 17.32 1.39
CA ARG A 148 2.36 16.34 0.74
C ARG A 148 1.48 15.30 0.08
N THR A 149 2.00 14.70 -0.98
CA THR A 149 1.28 13.66 -1.70
C THR A 149 1.68 12.30 -1.15
N TYR A 150 0.73 11.62 -0.51
CA TYR A 150 0.84 10.19 -0.22
C TYR A 150 0.18 9.42 -1.36
N ALA A 151 0.86 8.40 -1.85
CA ALA A 151 0.41 7.64 -3.01
C ALA A 151 0.49 6.13 -2.74
N TRP A 152 -0.47 5.38 -3.30
CA TRP A 152 -0.66 3.95 -3.07
C TRP A 152 -1.16 3.21 -4.33
N ASP A 153 -1.09 1.88 -4.35
CA ASP A 153 -1.40 1.02 -5.52
C ASP A 153 -2.86 0.48 -5.54
N GLY A 154 -3.63 0.72 -4.47
CA GLY A 154 -4.96 0.13 -4.25
C GLY A 154 -4.92 -1.30 -3.71
N CYS A 155 -6.10 -1.95 -3.63
CA CYS A 155 -6.26 -3.28 -3.01
C CYS A 155 -5.69 -4.42 -3.84
N THR A 156 -5.66 -4.25 -5.16
CA THR A 156 -5.58 -5.35 -6.12
C THR A 156 -4.37 -5.19 -7.04
N PRO A 157 -3.79 -6.29 -7.54
CA PRO A 157 -2.68 -6.22 -8.47
C PRO A 157 -3.16 -5.61 -9.80
N LYS A 158 -2.72 -4.38 -10.11
CA LYS A 158 -2.92 -3.75 -11.41
C LYS A 158 -1.61 -3.72 -12.20
N ARG A 159 -1.69 -3.83 -13.52
CA ARG A 159 -0.52 -3.94 -14.41
C ARG A 159 -0.68 -3.16 -15.69
N TRP A 160 0.38 -2.43 -16.02
CA TRP A 160 0.53 -1.82 -17.33
C TRP A 160 0.78 -2.88 -18.40
N PHE A 161 0.04 -2.77 -19.49
CA PHE A 161 0.25 -3.45 -20.76
C PHE A 161 0.77 -2.42 -21.76
N PHE A 162 2.04 -2.55 -22.14
CA PHE A 162 2.74 -1.62 -23.05
C PHE A 162 2.49 -0.12 -22.72
N TRP A 163 2.39 0.24 -21.44
CA TRP A 163 2.14 1.61 -20.96
C TRP A 163 0.84 2.29 -21.44
N PHE A 164 0.00 1.65 -22.24
CA PHE A 164 -1.23 2.26 -22.78
C PHE A 164 -2.51 1.72 -22.14
N ALA A 165 -2.47 0.53 -21.51
CA ALA A 165 -3.62 -0.04 -20.82
C ALA A 165 -3.23 -0.54 -19.42
N LEU A 166 -4.11 -0.32 -18.44
CA LEU A 166 -3.97 -0.82 -17.08
C LEU A 166 -4.98 -1.95 -16.86
N PHE A 167 -4.49 -3.17 -16.62
CA PHE A 167 -5.32 -4.34 -16.33
C PHE A 167 -5.20 -4.75 -14.86
N GLY A 168 -6.31 -5.03 -14.19
CA GLY A 168 -6.34 -5.50 -12.80
C GLY A 168 -7.76 -5.66 -12.31
N THR A 169 -7.92 -6.18 -11.08
CA THR A 169 -9.24 -6.24 -10.45
C THR A 169 -9.69 -4.81 -10.14
N PRO A 170 -10.87 -4.37 -10.60
CA PRO A 170 -11.34 -3.00 -10.39
C PRO A 170 -11.48 -2.71 -8.90
N ASP A 171 -11.31 -1.46 -8.46
CA ASP A 171 -11.59 -1.05 -7.07
C ASP A 171 -13.11 -0.89 -6.80
N TRP A 172 -13.92 -1.59 -7.61
CA TRP A 172 -15.38 -1.56 -7.72
C TRP A 172 -15.95 -0.24 -8.24
N ASP A 173 -17.26 -0.02 -8.09
CA ASP A 173 -17.97 1.20 -8.53
C ASP A 173 -17.50 2.45 -7.77
N GLU A 174 -17.79 3.61 -8.34
CA GLU A 174 -17.52 4.91 -7.70
C GLU A 174 -18.66 5.29 -6.75
N LYS A 175 -18.31 5.91 -5.64
CA LYS A 175 -19.28 6.45 -4.69
C LYS A 175 -18.81 7.76 -4.09
N LEU A 176 -19.77 8.55 -3.64
CA LEU A 176 -19.50 9.66 -2.74
C LEU A 176 -19.37 9.10 -1.33
N GLU A 177 -18.24 9.36 -0.68
CA GLU A 177 -17.96 8.92 0.68
C GLU A 177 -17.59 10.11 1.55
N VAL A 178 -18.09 10.08 2.77
CA VAL A 178 -17.82 11.08 3.79
C VAL A 178 -16.53 10.68 4.52
N ILE A 179 -15.46 11.47 4.35
CA ILE A 179 -14.15 11.23 4.97
C ILE A 179 -13.82 12.33 5.97
N THR A 180 -13.06 11.97 7.01
CA THR A 180 -12.51 12.94 7.96
C THR A 180 -11.08 13.30 7.55
N THR A 181 -10.78 14.59 7.59
CA THR A 181 -9.46 15.16 7.31
C THR A 181 -9.11 16.18 8.40
N ILE A 182 -7.87 16.67 8.37
CA ILE A 182 -7.38 17.71 9.29
C ILE A 182 -7.46 19.05 8.56
N ASP A 183 -8.11 20.02 9.19
CA ASP A 183 -7.96 21.42 8.82
C ASP A 183 -6.80 22.02 9.62
N ALA A 184 -5.68 22.25 8.94
CA ALA A 184 -4.46 22.72 9.59
C ALA A 184 -4.55 24.19 10.05
N GLU A 185 -5.40 25.01 9.41
CA GLU A 185 -5.59 26.41 9.79
C GLU A 185 -6.44 26.51 11.06
N GLN A 186 -7.47 25.68 11.16
CA GLN A 186 -8.40 25.67 12.28
C GLN A 186 -8.01 24.68 13.39
N ASN A 187 -6.95 23.89 13.16
CA ASN A 187 -6.47 22.85 14.07
C ASN A 187 -7.59 21.89 14.54
N CYS A 188 -8.47 21.49 13.62
CA CYS A 188 -9.65 20.69 13.92
C CYS A 188 -9.88 19.58 12.89
N LEU A 189 -10.70 18.59 13.27
CA LEU A 189 -11.17 17.57 12.33
C LEU A 189 -12.33 18.13 11.53
N VAL A 190 -12.22 18.06 10.20
CA VAL A 190 -13.29 18.45 9.30
C VAL A 190 -13.70 17.28 8.44
N THR A 191 -14.99 17.21 8.15
CA THR A 191 -15.57 16.16 7.33
C THR A 191 -15.75 16.68 5.91
N LYS A 192 -15.33 15.89 4.92
CA LYS A 192 -15.43 16.25 3.49
C LYS A 192 -15.99 15.09 2.70
N ASN A 193 -16.79 15.43 1.68
CA ASN A 193 -17.25 14.45 0.71
C ASN A 193 -16.17 14.22 -0.32
N ARG A 194 -15.87 12.96 -0.60
CA ARG A 194 -14.92 12.55 -1.63
C ARG A 194 -15.56 11.53 -2.55
N PHE A 195 -15.44 11.77 -3.85
CA PHE A 195 -15.89 10.85 -4.87
C PHE A 195 -14.70 9.97 -5.30
N TRP A 196 -14.79 8.67 -5.08
CA TRP A 196 -13.74 7.69 -5.39
C TRP A 196 -14.30 6.27 -5.49
N GLN A 197 -13.49 5.32 -5.98
CA GLN A 197 -13.89 3.91 -6.01
C GLN A 197 -14.13 3.36 -4.59
N ARG A 198 -15.09 2.44 -4.48
CA ARG A 198 -15.58 1.94 -3.20
C ARG A 198 -14.50 1.29 -2.31
N ALA A 199 -13.48 0.67 -2.91
CA ALA A 199 -12.36 0.08 -2.16
C ALA A 199 -11.26 1.08 -1.79
N HIS A 200 -11.25 2.29 -2.34
CA HIS A 200 -10.12 3.21 -2.19
C HIS A 200 -9.82 3.57 -0.74
N HIS A 201 -10.84 3.92 0.04
CA HIS A 201 -10.67 4.27 1.45
C HIS A 201 -10.01 3.13 2.24
N ALA A 202 -10.58 1.93 2.15
CA ALA A 202 -10.07 0.75 2.83
C ALA A 202 -8.65 0.42 2.38
N SER A 203 -8.40 0.47 1.05
CA SER A 203 -7.09 0.18 0.45
C SER A 203 -5.99 1.11 0.92
N LEU A 204 -6.31 2.39 1.09
CA LEU A 204 -5.40 3.45 1.48
C LEU A 204 -4.96 3.26 2.94
N VAL A 205 -5.94 3.04 3.84
CA VAL A 205 -5.65 2.78 5.25
C VAL A 205 -4.88 1.47 5.40
N HIS A 206 -5.28 0.42 4.68
CA HIS A 206 -4.59 -0.87 4.70
C HIS A 206 -3.14 -0.76 4.20
N ASP A 207 -2.90 -0.09 3.07
CA ASP A 207 -1.54 0.09 2.53
C ASP A 207 -0.64 0.86 3.52
N ALA A 208 -1.14 1.96 4.09
CA ALA A 208 -0.40 2.75 5.08
C ALA A 208 -0.04 1.94 6.33
N LEU A 209 -0.97 1.13 6.85
CA LEU A 209 -0.70 0.24 7.99
C LEU A 209 0.27 -0.88 7.62
N TYR A 210 0.10 -1.50 6.44
CA TYR A 210 0.97 -2.58 5.98
C TYR A 210 2.41 -2.13 5.74
N GLN A 211 2.62 -0.90 5.28
CA GLN A 211 3.96 -0.32 5.10
C GLN A 211 4.77 -0.32 6.40
N TYR A 212 4.10 -0.25 7.55
CA TYR A 212 4.71 -0.22 8.87
C TYR A 212 4.35 -1.43 9.74
N LEU A 213 3.84 -2.52 9.14
CA LEU A 213 3.34 -3.69 9.88
C LEU A 213 4.39 -4.30 10.83
N ASP A 214 5.67 -4.16 10.49
CA ASP A 214 6.80 -4.63 11.31
C ASP A 214 7.10 -3.74 12.54
N SER A 215 6.48 -2.56 12.65
CA SER A 215 6.83 -1.52 13.61
C SER A 215 5.61 -0.94 14.37
N ILE A 216 4.39 -1.04 13.83
CA ILE A 216 3.17 -0.54 14.48
C ILE A 216 2.70 -1.47 15.61
N PRO A 217 1.97 -0.93 16.61
CA PRO A 217 1.36 -1.72 17.69
C PRO A 217 0.05 -2.43 17.28
N LEU A 218 -0.09 -2.82 16.00
CA LEU A 218 -1.26 -3.53 15.48
C LEU A 218 -0.83 -4.88 14.91
N SER A 219 -1.61 -5.93 15.17
CA SER A 219 -1.35 -7.22 14.54
C SER A 219 -1.81 -7.22 13.07
N LYS A 220 -1.22 -8.10 12.25
CA LYS A 220 -1.68 -8.32 10.86
C LYS A 220 -3.18 -8.61 10.81
N ASN A 221 -3.67 -9.43 11.75
CA ASN A 221 -5.08 -9.78 11.83
C ASN A 221 -5.97 -8.56 12.13
N ASP A 222 -5.54 -7.67 13.03
CA ASP A 222 -6.29 -6.43 13.33
C ASP A 222 -6.39 -5.55 12.09
N VAL A 223 -5.28 -5.39 11.35
CA VAL A 223 -5.23 -4.57 10.14
C VAL A 223 -6.10 -5.17 9.03
N ASP A 224 -6.05 -6.50 8.83
CA ASP A 224 -6.86 -7.19 7.84
C ASP A 224 -8.36 -7.19 8.19
N GLU A 225 -8.70 -7.26 9.49
CA GLU A 225 -10.08 -7.15 9.96
C GLU A 225 -10.60 -5.72 9.79
N LEU A 226 -9.82 -4.69 10.16
CA LEU A 226 -10.18 -3.30 9.92
C LEU A 226 -10.44 -3.05 8.42
N PHE A 227 -9.57 -3.57 7.56
CA PHE A 227 -9.75 -3.49 6.12
C PHE A 227 -11.05 -4.15 5.64
N TYR A 228 -11.35 -5.36 6.12
CA TYR A 228 -12.59 -6.05 5.80
C TYR A 228 -13.83 -5.24 6.25
N GLN A 229 -13.83 -4.73 7.50
CA GLN A 229 -14.93 -3.91 8.01
C GLN A 229 -15.12 -2.65 7.18
N MET A 230 -14.04 -1.95 6.82
CA MET A 230 -14.12 -0.77 5.95
C MET A 230 -14.69 -1.09 4.56
N LEU A 231 -14.46 -2.28 4.00
CA LEU A 231 -15.10 -2.70 2.74
C LEU A 231 -16.61 -2.94 2.93
N ILE A 232 -17.01 -3.58 4.03
CA ILE A 232 -18.43 -3.80 4.35
C ILE A 232 -19.15 -2.46 4.56
N ASP A 233 -18.57 -1.57 5.38
CA ASP A 233 -19.07 -0.22 5.62
C ASP A 233 -19.14 0.59 4.33
N SER A 234 -18.20 0.35 3.41
CA SER A 234 -18.22 1.01 2.12
C SER A 234 -19.29 0.49 1.18
N GLY A 235 -19.97 -0.63 1.52
CA GLY A 235 -21.08 -1.25 0.82
C GLY A 235 -20.70 -2.38 -0.13
N PHE A 236 -19.53 -3.01 0.06
CA PHE A 236 -19.20 -4.24 -0.66
C PHE A 236 -20.15 -5.38 -0.28
N TYR A 237 -20.48 -6.22 -1.26
CA TYR A 237 -21.08 -7.52 -0.97
C TYR A 237 -20.13 -8.35 -0.09
N PRO A 238 -20.62 -8.97 1.01
CA PRO A 238 -19.76 -9.67 1.96
C PRO A 238 -18.88 -10.74 1.34
N VAL A 239 -19.38 -11.44 0.31
CA VAL A 239 -18.61 -12.45 -0.43
C VAL A 239 -17.43 -11.83 -1.16
N CYS A 240 -17.65 -10.70 -1.85
CA CYS A 240 -16.58 -9.96 -2.53
C CYS A 240 -15.55 -9.42 -1.52
N ALA A 241 -16.00 -8.85 -0.40
CA ALA A 241 -15.10 -8.37 0.65
C ALA A 241 -14.22 -9.49 1.23
N ARG A 242 -14.77 -10.70 1.42
CA ARG A 242 -13.99 -11.89 1.84
C ARG A 242 -12.94 -12.29 0.80
N VAL A 243 -13.30 -12.26 -0.49
CA VAL A 243 -12.34 -12.55 -1.58
C VAL A 243 -11.20 -11.52 -1.58
N TYR A 244 -11.51 -10.24 -1.42
CA TYR A 244 -10.49 -9.19 -1.31
C TYR A 244 -9.57 -9.41 -0.11
N ARG A 245 -10.15 -9.70 1.06
CA ARG A 245 -9.40 -10.04 2.28
C ARG A 245 -8.46 -11.24 2.05
N LEU A 246 -8.93 -12.28 1.36
CA LEU A 246 -8.09 -13.45 1.06
C LEU A 246 -6.90 -13.08 0.16
N PHE A 247 -7.13 -12.28 -0.88
CA PHE A 247 -6.05 -11.81 -1.76
C PHE A 247 -5.03 -10.94 -1.04
N THR A 248 -5.45 -10.06 -0.13
CA THR A 248 -4.52 -9.24 0.66
C THR A 248 -3.75 -10.10 1.67
N MET A 249 -4.39 -11.07 2.31
CA MET A 249 -3.75 -12.03 3.22
C MET A 249 -2.65 -12.85 2.54
N CYS A 250 -2.91 -13.35 1.32
CA CYS A 250 -1.97 -14.16 0.54
C CYS A 250 -0.91 -13.33 -0.20
N GLY A 251 -1.20 -12.05 -0.50
CA GLY A 251 -0.32 -11.16 -1.26
C GLY A 251 0.67 -10.37 -0.38
N GLY A 252 0.42 -10.23 0.91
CA GLY A 252 1.33 -9.64 1.88
C GLY A 252 2.34 -10.68 2.35
N GLY A 253 3.58 -10.63 1.83
CA GLY A 253 4.62 -11.61 2.16
C GLY A 253 4.80 -11.75 3.66
N ASP A 254 4.92 -13.00 4.14
CA ASP A 254 4.97 -13.40 5.55
C ASP A 254 5.80 -12.47 6.42
N VAL A 255 5.15 -11.45 6.97
CA VAL A 255 5.63 -10.76 8.15
C VAL A 255 5.26 -11.72 9.28
N LYS A 256 6.21 -12.58 9.66
CA LYS A 256 6.07 -13.40 10.86
C LYS A 256 5.76 -12.45 12.00
N SER A 257 4.51 -12.45 12.46
CA SER A 257 4.11 -11.86 13.72
C SER A 257 4.81 -12.64 14.82
N THR A 258 6.04 -12.25 15.15
CA THR A 258 6.73 -12.78 16.31
C THR A 258 6.03 -12.20 17.54
N PRO A 259 5.47 -13.02 18.45
CA PRO A 259 4.73 -12.56 19.63
C PRO A 259 5.62 -11.78 20.64
N ASP A 260 6.92 -11.70 20.38
CA ASP A 260 7.94 -11.13 21.28
C ASP A 260 8.61 -9.87 20.72
N ARG A 261 8.07 -9.27 19.65
CA ARG A 261 8.60 -8.01 19.13
C ARG A 261 8.22 -6.88 20.08
N GLN A 262 9.16 -6.46 20.90
CA GLN A 262 9.06 -5.21 21.63
C GLN A 262 8.74 -4.07 20.66
N PRO A 263 7.78 -3.18 20.99
CA PRO A 263 7.51 -2.02 20.17
C PRO A 263 8.82 -1.24 19.98
N LYS A 264 9.19 -1.04 18.71
CA LYS A 264 10.31 -0.17 18.34
C LYS A 264 10.08 1.21 18.96
N PRO A 265 11.15 1.97 19.25
CA PRO A 265 11.06 3.17 20.08
C PRO A 265 9.93 4.08 19.61
N ASN A 266 8.89 4.17 20.45
CA ASN A 266 7.79 5.08 20.22
C ASN A 266 8.31 6.49 20.51
N PHE A 267 8.26 7.34 19.48
CA PHE A 267 8.43 8.77 19.65
C PHE A 267 7.23 9.34 20.44
N SER A 268 7.40 10.47 21.10
CA SER A 268 6.34 11.29 21.69
C SER A 268 6.15 12.55 20.87
N LEU A 269 4.93 13.07 20.82
CA LEU A 269 4.65 14.34 20.15
C LEU A 269 5.11 15.49 21.04
N VAL A 270 5.91 16.41 20.49
CA VAL A 270 6.36 17.62 21.21
C VAL A 270 5.15 18.50 21.58
N ASN A 271 4.18 18.60 20.68
CA ASN A 271 2.93 19.32 20.87
C ASN A 271 1.79 18.43 20.35
N VAL A 272 0.97 17.89 21.25
CA VAL A 272 -0.22 17.12 20.85
C VAL A 272 -1.28 18.11 20.36
N PRO A 273 -1.64 18.10 19.07
CA PRO A 273 -2.72 18.94 18.54
C PRO A 273 -4.04 18.61 19.25
N ALA A 274 -4.90 19.62 19.43
CA ALA A 274 -6.17 19.45 20.11
C ALA A 274 -7.06 18.36 19.47
N PHE A 275 -6.96 18.18 18.15
CA PHE A 275 -7.71 17.14 17.44
C PHE A 275 -7.22 15.70 17.67
N LEU A 276 -6.04 15.53 18.29
CA LEU A 276 -5.51 14.22 18.70
C LEU A 276 -5.82 13.88 20.17
N LEU A 277 -6.31 14.84 20.96
CA LEU A 277 -6.81 14.62 22.33
C LEU A 277 -8.23 14.04 22.31
#